data_AF-A0A939PID0-F1
#
_entry.id   AF-A0A939PID0-F1
#
_cell.length_a   1.000
_cell.length_b   1.000
_cell.length_c   1.000
_cell.angle_alpha   90.00
_cell.angle_beta   90.00
_cell.angle_gamma   90.00
#
_symmetry.space_group_name_H-M   'P 1'
#
loop_
_entity.id
_entity.type
_entity.pdbx_description
1 polymer ?
#
loop_
_entity_poly.entity_id
_entity_poly.type
_entity_poly.pdbx_seq_one_letter_code
_entity_poly.pdbx_strand_id
1 'polypeptide(L)'
;MTELPDWVPEADGDWVKAFRERLRDLPPELDELGRHLAAVNDHLDDRRKLKPAWAKRTAVLLSSPGAPGFVLDALRLLANGSLDRQAGRQSNAIAIGIAMAAGQTGDPAAVPDLITVARVSAAIPGEGSQLRNDALAVAAFYGLADLNHQAALDGLWLLYRLIDYVVLREDRLAPVMREAATRMGVPEEVQQERAVPAHGLLLPDRTGTFGPDDQRTISGKTPFRAELTVEDAHTVALTWIDDEDVRKRTAHPFATPRGFKKRYGSTGIEGAQRHAKRVVDTLRTERIRIRDLDEARVWTFDDWAHYYRDHPITGAVTAGLIWEFETDGTWTAALPADSAPSGKERVRLWRASRAKPAEVQAWRDRLAGSRQPFDQFEQFEQ
;
A
#
# COMPACT_ATOMS: atom_id res chain seq x y z
N MET A 1 -38.19 -21.19 16.05
CA MET A 1 -36.80 -20.76 15.79
C MET A 1 -36.36 -21.48 14.54
N THR A 2 -36.18 -20.79 13.43
CA THR A 2 -35.63 -21.40 12.21
C THR A 2 -34.21 -21.85 12.51
N GLU A 3 -33.91 -23.13 12.29
CA GLU A 3 -32.54 -23.64 12.39
C GLU A 3 -31.68 -22.97 11.31
N LEU A 4 -30.51 -22.48 11.71
CA LEU A 4 -29.56 -21.90 10.75
C LEU A 4 -28.94 -23.03 9.92
N PRO A 5 -28.63 -22.79 8.62
CA PRO A 5 -27.94 -23.76 7.80
C PRO A 5 -26.60 -24.22 8.40
N ASP A 6 -26.20 -25.43 8.08
CA ASP A 6 -24.98 -26.11 8.55
C ASP A 6 -23.67 -25.38 8.17
N TRP A 7 -23.68 -24.65 7.05
CA TRP A 7 -22.54 -23.86 6.59
C TRP A 7 -22.34 -22.55 7.38
N VAL A 8 -23.31 -22.14 8.21
CA VAL A 8 -23.21 -20.92 9.01
C VAL A 8 -22.29 -21.15 10.20
N PRO A 9 -21.17 -20.42 10.33
CA PRO A 9 -20.24 -20.61 11.43
C PRO A 9 -20.88 -20.37 12.79
N GLU A 10 -20.40 -21.07 13.83
CA GLU A 10 -20.71 -20.77 15.21
C GLU A 10 -20.31 -19.33 15.58
N ALA A 11 -20.95 -18.76 16.60
CA ALA A 11 -20.91 -17.32 16.90
C ALA A 11 -19.59 -16.84 17.55
N ASP A 12 -18.47 -17.03 16.84
CA ASP A 12 -17.09 -16.82 17.32
C ASP A 12 -16.53 -15.42 16.98
N GLY A 13 -17.37 -14.40 17.02
CA GLY A 13 -16.97 -13.01 16.76
C GLY A 13 -18.15 -12.09 16.46
N ASP A 14 -17.93 -10.78 16.56
CA ASP A 14 -19.01 -9.80 16.42
C ASP A 14 -19.59 -9.75 15.01
N TRP A 15 -18.74 -9.86 13.97
CA TRP A 15 -19.23 -9.94 12.59
C TRP A 15 -20.03 -11.22 12.34
N VAL A 16 -19.61 -12.36 12.92
CA VAL A 16 -20.33 -13.64 12.77
C VAL A 16 -21.69 -13.58 13.47
N LYS A 17 -21.77 -12.97 14.66
CA LYS A 17 -23.04 -12.75 15.36
C LYS A 17 -23.99 -11.90 14.52
N ALA A 18 -23.50 -10.78 13.99
CA ALA A 18 -24.30 -9.91 13.12
C ALA A 18 -24.72 -10.62 11.83
N PHE A 19 -23.82 -11.41 11.23
CA PHE A 19 -24.10 -12.20 10.05
C PHE A 19 -25.18 -13.25 10.32
N ARG A 20 -25.05 -14.03 11.39
CA ARG A 20 -26.07 -15.02 11.82
C ARG A 20 -27.44 -14.40 12.01
N GLU A 21 -27.51 -13.21 12.58
CA GLU A 21 -28.79 -12.51 12.76
C GLU A 21 -29.43 -12.15 11.42
N ARG A 22 -28.63 -11.69 10.45
CA ARG A 22 -29.10 -11.43 9.08
C ARG A 22 -29.55 -12.67 8.33
N LEU A 23 -29.02 -13.85 8.67
CA LEU A 23 -29.37 -15.11 8.01
C LEU A 23 -30.71 -15.71 8.48
N ARG A 24 -31.30 -15.23 9.59
CA ARG A 24 -32.56 -15.79 10.11
C ARG A 24 -33.74 -15.65 9.14
N ASP A 25 -33.69 -14.62 8.29
CA ASP A 25 -34.71 -14.30 7.30
C ASP A 25 -34.21 -14.53 5.85
N LEU A 26 -33.16 -15.35 5.68
CA LEU A 26 -32.56 -15.58 4.38
C LEU A 26 -33.52 -16.39 3.47
N PRO A 27 -33.80 -15.91 2.24
CA PRO A 27 -34.51 -16.69 1.24
C PRO A 27 -33.80 -18.04 0.97
N PRO A 28 -34.52 -19.16 0.82
CA PRO A 28 -33.93 -20.47 0.54
C PRO A 28 -33.04 -20.47 -0.71
N GLU A 29 -33.29 -19.59 -1.67
CA GLU A 29 -32.50 -19.46 -2.89
C GLU A 29 -31.06 -18.99 -2.65
N LEU A 30 -30.78 -18.33 -1.51
CA LEU A 30 -29.45 -17.86 -1.13
C LEU A 30 -28.67 -18.86 -0.27
N ASP A 31 -29.32 -19.91 0.22
CA ASP A 31 -28.69 -20.97 1.01
C ASP A 31 -27.61 -21.71 0.20
N GLU A 32 -27.88 -21.97 -1.08
CA GLU A 32 -26.90 -22.57 -1.99
C GLU A 32 -25.67 -21.67 -2.20
N LEU A 33 -25.89 -20.36 -2.34
CA LEU A 33 -24.79 -19.40 -2.41
C LEU A 33 -23.95 -19.42 -1.14
N GLY A 34 -24.58 -19.37 0.03
CA GLY A 34 -23.88 -19.46 1.31
C GLY A 34 -22.99 -20.70 1.45
N ARG A 35 -23.52 -21.89 1.12
CA ARG A 35 -22.74 -23.14 1.09
C ARG A 35 -21.55 -23.05 0.13
N HIS A 36 -21.78 -22.53 -1.08
CA HIS A 36 -20.74 -22.40 -2.10
C HIS A 36 -19.60 -21.45 -1.66
N LEU A 37 -19.95 -20.35 -0.99
CA LEU A 37 -18.97 -19.43 -0.42
C LEU A 37 -18.20 -20.04 0.76
N ALA A 38 -18.86 -20.80 1.63
CA ALA A 38 -18.22 -21.50 2.74
C ALA A 38 -17.23 -22.58 2.27
N ALA A 39 -17.46 -23.19 1.11
CA ALA A 39 -16.62 -24.23 0.52
C ALA A 39 -15.36 -23.69 -0.20
N VAL A 40 -15.11 -22.37 -0.19
CA VAL A 40 -14.04 -21.75 -1.00
C VAL A 40 -12.66 -22.39 -0.83
N ASN A 41 -12.33 -22.87 0.37
CA ASN A 41 -11.02 -23.48 0.65
C ASN A 41 -10.74 -24.74 -0.17
N ASP A 42 -11.77 -25.50 -0.56
CA ASP A 42 -11.64 -26.69 -1.40
C ASP A 42 -11.29 -26.33 -2.86
N HIS A 43 -11.44 -25.04 -3.18
CA HIS A 43 -11.26 -24.47 -4.51
C HIS A 43 -10.04 -23.54 -4.61
N LEU A 44 -9.22 -23.43 -3.57
CA LEU A 44 -7.94 -22.73 -3.63
C LEU A 44 -6.82 -23.68 -4.07
N ASP A 45 -5.86 -23.16 -4.84
CA ASP A 45 -4.58 -23.83 -5.08
C ASP A 45 -3.55 -23.51 -3.97
N ASP A 46 -2.35 -24.09 -4.07
CA ASP A 46 -1.25 -23.87 -3.11
C ASP A 46 -0.81 -22.40 -3.02
N ARG A 47 -1.12 -21.60 -4.04
CA ARG A 47 -0.85 -20.15 -4.10
C ARG A 47 -2.05 -19.31 -3.67
N ARG A 48 -3.13 -19.94 -3.18
CA ARG A 48 -4.40 -19.31 -2.81
C ARG A 48 -5.12 -18.64 -3.98
N LYS A 49 -4.85 -19.07 -5.21
CA LYS A 49 -5.61 -18.67 -6.40
C LYS A 49 -6.86 -19.56 -6.52
N LEU A 50 -7.97 -18.96 -6.91
CA LEU A 50 -9.23 -19.69 -7.15
C LEU A 50 -9.18 -20.55 -8.40
N LYS A 51 -9.71 -21.77 -8.30
CA LYS A 51 -9.99 -22.62 -9.44
C LYS A 51 -11.08 -21.98 -10.32
N PRO A 52 -10.93 -21.95 -11.67
CA PRO A 52 -11.91 -21.36 -12.57
C PRO A 52 -13.34 -21.91 -12.41
N ALA A 53 -13.48 -23.18 -12.01
CA ALA A 53 -14.78 -23.81 -11.76
C ALA A 53 -15.56 -23.13 -10.63
N TRP A 54 -14.88 -22.70 -9.56
CA TRP A 54 -15.55 -22.00 -8.45
C TRP A 54 -16.05 -20.64 -8.90
N ALA A 55 -15.22 -19.86 -9.60
CA ALA A 55 -15.62 -18.55 -10.12
C ALA A 55 -16.81 -18.63 -11.09
N LYS A 56 -16.80 -19.61 -12.00
CA LYS A 56 -17.94 -19.86 -12.90
C LYS A 56 -19.22 -20.17 -12.13
N ARG A 57 -19.14 -20.99 -11.08
CA ARG A 57 -20.30 -21.32 -10.24
C ARG A 57 -20.78 -20.11 -9.44
N THR A 58 -19.87 -19.32 -8.89
CA THR A 58 -20.19 -18.07 -8.18
C THR A 58 -20.95 -17.12 -9.09
N ALA A 59 -20.50 -16.88 -10.32
CA ALA A 59 -21.19 -16.03 -11.29
C ALA A 59 -22.63 -16.51 -11.59
N VAL A 60 -22.84 -17.82 -11.70
CA VAL A 60 -24.19 -18.39 -11.88
C VAL A 60 -25.07 -18.12 -10.67
N LEU A 61 -24.55 -18.33 -9.45
CA LEU A 61 -25.31 -18.12 -8.21
C LEU A 61 -25.59 -16.63 -7.93
N LEU A 62 -24.68 -15.74 -8.32
CA LEU A 62 -24.86 -14.28 -8.24
C LEU A 62 -25.92 -13.75 -9.21
N SER A 63 -26.33 -14.54 -10.20
CA SER A 63 -27.42 -14.16 -11.11
C SER A 63 -28.80 -14.30 -10.46
N SER A 64 -28.90 -14.96 -9.31
CA SER A 64 -30.15 -15.08 -8.55
C SER A 64 -30.58 -13.74 -7.94
N PRO A 65 -31.89 -13.41 -7.90
CA PRO A 65 -32.38 -12.20 -7.26
C PRO A 65 -31.91 -12.07 -5.80
N GLY A 66 -31.39 -10.90 -5.43
CA GLY A 66 -30.91 -10.63 -4.07
C GLY A 66 -29.52 -11.17 -3.73
N ALA A 67 -28.94 -12.05 -4.55
CA ALA A 67 -27.62 -12.63 -4.30
C ALA A 67 -26.47 -11.60 -4.25
N PRO A 68 -26.38 -10.60 -5.17
CA PRO A 68 -25.37 -9.56 -5.06
C PRO A 68 -25.53 -8.73 -3.78
N GLY A 69 -26.76 -8.32 -3.46
CA GLY A 69 -27.06 -7.56 -2.24
C GLY A 69 -26.66 -8.31 -0.96
N PHE A 70 -26.93 -9.61 -0.92
CA PHE A 70 -26.49 -10.48 0.17
C PHE A 70 -24.97 -10.49 0.35
N VAL A 71 -24.20 -10.62 -0.73
CA VAL A 71 -22.73 -10.61 -0.65
C VAL A 71 -22.20 -9.25 -0.19
N LEU A 72 -22.75 -8.14 -0.70
CA LEU A 72 -22.33 -6.79 -0.32
C LEU A 72 -22.65 -6.48 1.14
N ASP A 73 -23.83 -6.88 1.63
CA ASP A 73 -24.19 -6.72 3.03
C ASP A 73 -23.30 -7.56 3.95
N ALA A 74 -23.01 -8.81 3.55
CA ALA A 74 -22.09 -9.68 4.29
C ALA A 74 -20.66 -9.12 4.33
N LEU A 75 -20.17 -8.57 3.21
CA LEU A 75 -18.88 -7.89 3.13
C LEU A 75 -18.83 -6.67 4.05
N ARG A 76 -19.90 -5.87 4.09
CA ARG A 76 -20.00 -4.71 4.98
C ARG A 76 -19.99 -5.09 6.45
N LEU A 77 -20.63 -6.21 6.81
CA LEU A 77 -20.54 -6.75 8.17
C LEU A 77 -19.11 -7.19 8.51
N LEU A 78 -18.42 -7.81 7.54
CA LEU A 78 -17.03 -8.22 7.69
C LEU A 78 -16.10 -7.02 7.88
N ALA A 79 -16.29 -5.95 7.10
CA ALA A 79 -15.49 -4.72 7.18
C ALA A 79 -15.69 -3.96 8.50
N ASN A 80 -16.92 -3.99 9.07
CA ASN A 80 -17.26 -3.28 10.30
C ASN A 80 -17.00 -4.08 11.58
N GLY A 81 -16.79 -5.39 11.49
CA GLY A 81 -16.62 -6.23 12.67
C GLY A 81 -15.15 -6.57 12.97
N SER A 82 -14.90 -7.01 14.20
CA SER A 82 -13.57 -7.48 14.60
C SER A 82 -13.29 -8.85 13.96
N LEU A 83 -12.22 -8.93 13.16
CA LEU A 83 -11.66 -10.18 12.65
C LEU A 83 -10.85 -10.86 13.77
N ASP A 84 -11.55 -11.47 14.73
CA ASP A 84 -10.92 -12.00 15.94
C ASP A 84 -10.06 -13.26 15.70
N ARG A 85 -9.05 -13.45 16.55
CA ARG A 85 -8.03 -14.51 16.57
C ARG A 85 -8.61 -15.92 16.63
N GLN A 86 -9.84 -16.05 17.10
CA GLN A 86 -10.53 -17.31 17.35
C GLN A 86 -11.60 -17.64 16.31
N ALA A 87 -11.76 -16.83 15.26
CA ALA A 87 -12.69 -17.15 14.18
C ALA A 87 -12.36 -18.56 13.66
N GLY A 88 -13.28 -19.51 13.90
CA GLY A 88 -13.09 -20.90 13.52
C GLY A 88 -12.79 -21.05 12.02
N ARG A 89 -12.25 -22.20 11.61
CA ARG A 89 -11.91 -22.48 10.20
C ARG A 89 -13.06 -22.16 9.23
N GLN A 90 -14.30 -22.40 9.66
CA GLN A 90 -15.52 -22.12 8.90
C GLN A 90 -15.77 -20.62 8.72
N SER A 91 -15.64 -19.83 9.80
CA SER A 91 -15.75 -18.36 9.76
C SER A 91 -14.73 -17.74 8.81
N ASN A 92 -13.51 -18.26 8.80
CA ASN A 92 -12.48 -17.79 7.88
C ASN A 92 -12.77 -18.19 6.42
N ALA A 93 -13.29 -19.40 6.18
CA ALA A 93 -13.64 -19.85 4.84
C ALA A 93 -14.74 -18.98 4.22
N ILE A 94 -15.83 -18.75 4.95
CA ILE A 94 -16.93 -17.92 4.44
C ILE A 94 -16.48 -16.46 4.22
N ALA A 95 -15.64 -15.90 5.08
CA ALA A 95 -15.10 -14.54 4.90
C ALA A 95 -14.26 -14.41 3.61
N ILE A 96 -13.41 -15.40 3.32
CA ILE A 96 -12.66 -15.48 2.05
C ILE A 96 -13.61 -15.57 0.86
N GLY A 97 -14.63 -16.43 0.94
CA GLY A 97 -15.64 -16.61 -0.09
C GLY A 97 -16.40 -15.33 -0.39
N ILE A 98 -16.85 -14.62 0.65
CA ILE A 98 -17.53 -13.31 0.56
C ILE A 98 -16.64 -12.29 -0.14
N ALA A 99 -15.39 -12.11 0.30
CA ALA A 99 -14.47 -11.12 -0.28
C ALA A 99 -14.21 -11.39 -1.77
N MET A 100 -14.04 -12.65 -2.16
CA MET A 100 -13.85 -13.03 -3.57
C MET A 100 -15.12 -12.87 -4.41
N ALA A 101 -16.29 -13.26 -3.87
CA ALA A 101 -17.56 -13.13 -4.58
C ALA A 101 -17.97 -11.67 -4.76
N ALA A 102 -17.61 -10.78 -3.83
CA ALA A 102 -17.88 -9.34 -3.93
C ALA A 102 -17.30 -8.74 -5.21
N GLY A 103 -16.09 -9.15 -5.61
CA GLY A 103 -15.49 -8.71 -6.87
C GLY A 103 -16.29 -9.11 -8.11
N GLN A 104 -16.91 -10.30 -8.07
CA GLN A 104 -17.72 -10.83 -9.18
C GLN A 104 -19.12 -10.23 -9.27
N THR A 105 -19.55 -9.45 -8.27
CA THR A 105 -20.80 -8.67 -8.38
C THR A 105 -20.69 -7.56 -9.41
N GLY A 106 -19.47 -7.09 -9.70
CA GLY A 106 -19.20 -5.93 -10.56
C GLY A 106 -19.67 -4.59 -9.96
N ASP A 107 -20.11 -4.57 -8.70
CA ASP A 107 -20.62 -3.36 -8.04
C ASP A 107 -19.48 -2.57 -7.37
N PRO A 108 -19.17 -1.32 -7.82
CA PRO A 108 -18.15 -0.48 -7.21
C PRO A 108 -18.42 -0.14 -5.73
N ALA A 109 -19.64 -0.31 -5.23
CA ALA A 109 -19.97 -0.12 -3.82
C ALA A 109 -19.19 -1.08 -2.89
N ALA A 110 -18.65 -2.19 -3.41
CA ALA A 110 -17.80 -3.11 -2.66
C ALA A 110 -16.39 -2.56 -2.35
N VAL A 111 -15.92 -1.56 -3.10
CA VAL A 111 -14.52 -1.09 -3.02
C VAL A 111 -14.11 -0.65 -1.61
N PRO A 112 -14.84 0.22 -0.89
CA PRO A 112 -14.43 0.70 0.43
C PRO A 112 -14.36 -0.44 1.47
N ASP A 113 -15.31 -1.37 1.40
CA ASP A 113 -15.37 -2.50 2.33
C ASP A 113 -14.26 -3.52 2.04
N LEU A 114 -13.96 -3.81 0.77
CA LEU A 114 -12.81 -4.65 0.37
C LEU A 114 -11.47 -4.04 0.79
N ILE A 115 -11.30 -2.72 0.63
CA ILE A 115 -10.11 -2.02 1.12
C ILE A 115 -10.01 -2.19 2.64
N THR A 116 -11.09 -1.95 3.37
CA THR A 116 -11.10 -2.10 4.84
C THR A 116 -10.72 -3.52 5.27
N VAL A 117 -11.33 -4.55 4.66
CA VAL A 117 -11.01 -5.96 4.93
C VAL A 117 -9.55 -6.26 4.62
N ALA A 118 -9.04 -5.79 3.47
CA ALA A 118 -7.64 -5.98 3.08
C ALA A 118 -6.67 -5.34 4.09
N ARG A 119 -6.94 -4.10 4.52
CA ARG A 119 -6.09 -3.37 5.45
C ARG A 119 -6.03 -4.03 6.83
N VAL A 120 -7.18 -4.38 7.40
CA VAL A 120 -7.26 -5.05 8.70
C VAL A 120 -6.57 -6.40 8.63
N SER A 121 -6.83 -7.19 7.58
CA SER A 121 -6.25 -8.53 7.40
C SER A 121 -4.74 -8.50 7.12
N ALA A 122 -4.23 -7.46 6.46
CA ALA A 122 -2.81 -7.28 6.24
C ALA A 122 -2.06 -6.76 7.48
N ALA A 123 -2.77 -6.46 8.58
CA ALA A 123 -2.23 -5.89 9.81
C ALA A 123 -1.41 -4.61 9.55
N ILE A 124 -1.98 -3.71 8.75
CA ILE A 124 -1.35 -2.40 8.47
C ILE A 124 -1.21 -1.62 9.80
N PRO A 125 -0.02 -1.06 10.09
CA PRO A 125 0.22 -0.32 11.32
C PRO A 125 -0.81 0.77 11.67
N GLY A 126 -1.09 0.94 12.97
CA GLY A 126 -1.96 2.00 13.48
C GLY A 126 -3.47 1.69 13.49
N GLU A 127 -3.91 0.55 12.97
CA GLU A 127 -5.34 0.21 12.86
C GLU A 127 -5.85 -0.77 13.92
N GLY A 128 -5.15 -0.92 15.05
CA GLY A 128 -5.60 -1.81 16.15
C GLY A 128 -5.64 -3.31 15.78
N SER A 129 -5.35 -3.67 14.53
CA SER A 129 -5.27 -5.06 14.07
C SER A 129 -4.03 -5.71 14.68
N GLN A 130 -4.27 -6.56 15.69
CA GLN A 130 -3.19 -7.27 16.36
C GLN A 130 -2.70 -8.49 15.53
N LEU A 131 -3.40 -8.87 14.45
CA LEU A 131 -3.24 -10.18 13.81
C LEU A 131 -3.44 -10.17 12.31
N ARG A 132 -2.41 -10.64 11.61
CA ARG A 132 -2.38 -10.79 10.16
C ARG A 132 -3.15 -12.05 9.71
N ASN A 133 -4.05 -11.90 8.75
CA ASN A 133 -4.71 -12.97 8.01
C ASN A 133 -4.40 -12.85 6.51
N ASP A 134 -3.27 -13.41 6.09
CA ASP A 134 -2.78 -13.30 4.71
C ASP A 134 -3.80 -13.87 3.69
N ALA A 135 -4.55 -14.91 4.05
CA ALA A 135 -5.52 -15.53 3.14
C ALA A 135 -6.69 -14.60 2.85
N LEU A 136 -7.23 -13.93 3.88
CA LEU A 136 -8.33 -12.97 3.71
C LEU A 136 -7.85 -11.68 3.03
N ALA A 137 -6.64 -11.21 3.34
CA ALA A 137 -6.05 -10.07 2.62
C ALA A 137 -5.93 -10.36 1.11
N VAL A 138 -5.41 -11.54 0.75
CA VAL A 138 -5.29 -11.98 -0.64
C VAL A 138 -6.66 -12.11 -1.31
N ALA A 139 -7.66 -12.64 -0.60
CA ALA A 139 -9.03 -12.71 -1.10
C ALA A 139 -9.60 -11.33 -1.45
N ALA A 140 -9.37 -10.34 -0.59
CA ALA A 140 -9.79 -8.97 -0.85
C ALA A 140 -9.01 -8.32 -2.01
N PHE A 141 -7.73 -8.63 -2.21
CA PHE A 141 -6.97 -8.15 -3.38
C PHE A 141 -7.57 -8.69 -4.69
N TYR A 142 -7.90 -9.97 -4.75
CA TYR A 142 -8.57 -10.56 -5.92
C TYR A 142 -9.96 -9.97 -6.12
N GLY A 143 -10.73 -9.78 -5.04
CA GLY A 143 -12.03 -9.10 -5.09
C GLY A 143 -11.93 -7.70 -5.71
N LEU A 144 -10.95 -6.89 -5.29
CA LEU A 144 -10.70 -5.57 -5.88
C LEU A 144 -10.28 -5.67 -7.35
N ALA A 145 -9.39 -6.60 -7.70
CA ALA A 145 -8.96 -6.78 -9.08
C ALA A 145 -10.13 -7.15 -10.00
N ASP A 146 -11.00 -8.05 -9.56
CA ASP A 146 -12.12 -8.57 -10.36
C ASP A 146 -13.22 -7.54 -10.64
N LEU A 147 -13.36 -6.49 -9.81
CA LEU A 147 -14.30 -5.39 -10.08
C LEU A 147 -14.01 -4.64 -11.38
N ASN A 148 -12.76 -4.67 -11.87
CA ASN A 148 -12.34 -3.99 -13.10
C ASN A 148 -12.76 -2.50 -13.17
N HIS A 149 -12.66 -1.80 -12.04
CA HIS A 149 -13.09 -0.42 -11.85
C HIS A 149 -11.93 0.45 -11.35
N GLN A 150 -11.86 1.71 -11.79
CA GLN A 150 -10.73 2.61 -11.47
C GLN A 150 -10.50 2.75 -9.96
N ALA A 151 -11.57 2.98 -9.19
CA ALA A 151 -11.47 3.07 -7.72
C ALA A 151 -10.91 1.80 -7.05
N ALA A 152 -11.15 0.63 -7.64
CA ALA A 152 -10.61 -0.62 -7.11
C ALA A 152 -9.11 -0.75 -7.39
N LEU A 153 -8.67 -0.34 -8.58
CA LEU A 153 -7.26 -0.26 -8.93
C LEU A 153 -6.51 0.77 -8.06
N ASP A 154 -7.11 1.94 -7.81
CA ASP A 154 -6.56 2.93 -6.89
C ASP A 154 -6.47 2.38 -5.46
N GLY A 155 -7.44 1.57 -5.03
CA GLY A 155 -7.39 0.81 -3.79
C GLY A 155 -6.21 -0.17 -3.72
N LEU A 156 -5.92 -0.89 -4.81
CA LEU A 156 -4.76 -1.79 -4.87
C LEU A 156 -3.43 -1.02 -4.78
N TRP A 157 -3.29 0.12 -5.46
CA TRP A 157 -2.12 0.99 -5.34
C TRP A 157 -1.93 1.51 -3.91
N LEU A 158 -3.01 1.96 -3.28
CA LEU A 158 -3.01 2.39 -1.87
C LEU A 158 -2.53 1.26 -0.95
N LEU A 159 -3.10 0.07 -1.08
CA LEU A 159 -2.73 -1.10 -0.29
C LEU A 159 -1.25 -1.46 -0.49
N TYR A 160 -0.76 -1.42 -1.73
CA TYR A 160 0.64 -1.70 -2.03
C TYR A 160 1.57 -0.71 -1.32
N ARG A 161 1.21 0.57 -1.31
CA ARG A 161 1.97 1.62 -0.62
C ARG A 161 2.00 1.41 0.90
N LEU A 162 0.89 0.98 1.49
CA LEU A 162 0.71 0.87 2.95
C LEU A 162 1.22 -0.44 3.56
N ILE A 163 1.20 -1.55 2.83
CA ILE A 163 1.61 -2.86 3.38
C ILE A 163 3.12 -2.93 3.52
N ASP A 164 3.60 -3.06 4.77
CA ASP A 164 5.03 -3.18 5.06
C ASP A 164 5.57 -4.61 4.88
N TYR A 165 4.72 -5.61 5.10
CA TYR A 165 5.14 -7.01 5.01
C TYR A 165 5.45 -7.41 3.56
N VAL A 166 6.75 -7.43 3.25
CA VAL A 166 7.31 -7.62 1.91
C VAL A 166 6.74 -8.83 1.19
N VAL A 167 6.62 -9.99 1.84
CA VAL A 167 6.12 -11.22 1.20
C VAL A 167 4.65 -11.04 0.75
N LEU A 168 3.80 -10.43 1.58
CA LEU A 168 2.42 -10.17 1.18
C LEU A 168 2.34 -9.10 0.08
N ARG A 169 3.14 -8.03 0.18
CA ARG A 169 3.15 -6.96 -0.82
C ARG A 169 3.69 -7.44 -2.17
N GLU A 170 4.91 -7.98 -2.21
CA GLU A 170 5.63 -8.30 -3.44
C GLU A 170 5.16 -9.63 -4.05
N ASP A 171 4.97 -10.68 -3.24
CA ASP A 171 4.68 -12.02 -3.77
C ASP A 171 3.18 -12.24 -4.01
N ARG A 172 2.30 -11.45 -3.36
CA ARG A 172 0.85 -11.65 -3.42
C ARG A 172 0.09 -10.47 -4.03
N LEU A 173 0.29 -9.25 -3.53
CA LEU A 173 -0.43 -8.08 -4.04
C LEU A 173 0.12 -7.60 -5.39
N ALA A 174 1.44 -7.47 -5.53
CA ALA A 174 2.05 -6.92 -6.74
C ALA A 174 1.64 -7.63 -8.04
N PRO A 175 1.57 -8.98 -8.11
CA PRO A 175 1.11 -9.68 -9.30
C PRO A 175 -0.36 -9.38 -9.63
N VAL A 176 -1.24 -9.40 -8.63
CA VAL A 176 -2.69 -9.13 -8.77
C VAL A 176 -2.92 -7.70 -9.27
N MET A 177 -2.22 -6.74 -8.67
CA MET A 177 -2.27 -5.33 -9.05
C MET A 177 -1.77 -5.08 -10.47
N ARG A 178 -0.64 -5.69 -10.88
CA ARG A 178 -0.11 -5.57 -12.25
C ARG A 178 -1.02 -6.20 -13.29
N GLU A 179 -1.63 -7.35 -12.98
CA GLU A 179 -2.61 -8.00 -13.85
C GLU A 179 -3.86 -7.12 -14.03
N ALA A 180 -4.39 -6.57 -12.94
CA ALA A 180 -5.52 -5.64 -12.98
C ALA A 180 -5.20 -4.36 -13.77
N ALA A 181 -4.04 -3.75 -13.52
CA ALA A 181 -3.58 -2.55 -14.23
C ALA A 181 -3.42 -2.79 -15.73
N THR A 182 -2.81 -3.92 -16.11
CA THR A 182 -2.63 -4.31 -17.52
C THR A 182 -3.98 -4.53 -18.21
N ARG A 183 -4.93 -5.20 -17.54
CA ARG A 183 -6.28 -5.40 -18.05
C ARG A 183 -7.03 -4.07 -18.26
N MET A 184 -6.76 -3.07 -17.43
CA MET A 184 -7.31 -1.72 -17.53
C MET A 184 -6.51 -0.80 -18.48
N GLY A 185 -5.48 -1.31 -19.17
CA GLY A 185 -4.69 -0.55 -20.14
C GLY A 185 -3.75 0.48 -19.52
N VAL A 186 -3.37 0.33 -18.24
CA VAL A 186 -2.42 1.24 -17.58
C VAL A 186 -1.00 0.95 -18.08
N PRO A 187 -0.29 1.94 -18.64
CA PRO A 187 1.09 1.76 -19.13
C PRO A 187 2.06 1.31 -18.03
N GLU A 188 3.09 0.55 -18.42
CA GLU A 188 4.07 0.02 -17.46
C GLU A 188 4.80 1.14 -16.69
N GLU A 189 5.14 2.25 -17.35
CA GLU A 189 5.80 3.36 -16.65
C GLU A 189 4.91 3.98 -15.56
N VAL A 190 3.58 4.00 -15.78
CA VAL A 190 2.61 4.47 -14.79
C VAL A 190 2.48 3.47 -13.65
N GLN A 191 2.52 2.17 -13.96
CA GLN A 191 2.51 1.12 -12.94
C GLN A 191 3.74 1.25 -12.03
N GLN A 192 4.93 1.44 -12.59
CA GLN A 192 6.17 1.60 -11.82
C GLN A 192 6.14 2.88 -10.97
N GLU A 193 5.62 3.99 -11.50
CA GLU A 193 5.44 5.25 -10.77
C GLU A 193 4.51 5.11 -9.55
N ARG A 194 3.43 4.32 -9.69
CA ARG A 194 2.45 4.11 -8.63
C ARG A 194 2.83 2.98 -7.66
N ALA A 195 3.76 2.10 -8.05
CA ALA A 195 4.24 0.95 -7.27
C ALA A 195 5.41 1.27 -6.34
N VAL A 196 5.45 2.46 -5.73
CA VAL A 196 6.51 2.81 -4.77
C VAL A 196 6.02 2.55 -3.33
N PRO A 197 6.68 1.67 -2.56
CA PRO A 197 6.29 1.42 -1.18
C PRO A 197 6.65 2.60 -0.26
N ALA A 198 5.76 2.94 0.68
CA ALA A 198 6.03 3.97 1.68
C ALA A 198 6.83 3.45 2.89
N HIS A 199 6.96 2.12 3.05
CA HIS A 199 7.70 1.49 4.15
C HIS A 199 7.24 1.94 5.55
N GLY A 200 5.94 2.22 5.69
CA GLY A 200 5.35 2.72 6.94
C GLY A 200 5.80 4.12 7.36
N LEU A 201 6.52 4.85 6.50
CA LEU A 201 6.95 6.22 6.78
C LEU A 201 5.78 7.20 6.59
N LEU A 202 5.68 8.16 7.52
CA LEU A 202 4.62 9.16 7.56
C LEU A 202 5.17 10.53 7.12
N LEU A 203 4.30 11.35 6.54
CA LEU A 203 4.59 12.75 6.24
C LEU A 203 4.18 13.65 7.41
N PRO A 204 4.78 14.85 7.56
CA PRO A 204 5.75 15.49 6.65
C PRO A 204 7.22 15.14 6.93
N ASP A 205 7.52 14.51 8.06
CA ASP A 205 8.88 14.27 8.55
C ASP A 205 9.57 13.05 7.92
N ARG A 206 8.82 12.20 7.20
CA ARG A 206 9.29 10.95 6.58
C ARG A 206 9.87 10.03 7.63
N THR A 207 9.21 9.96 8.79
CA THR A 207 9.59 9.11 9.91
C THR A 207 8.66 7.93 10.06
N GLY A 208 9.15 6.88 10.70
CA GLY A 208 8.27 5.93 11.37
C GLY A 208 9.02 5.23 12.49
N THR A 209 8.28 4.57 13.37
CA THR A 209 8.81 4.07 14.62
C THR A 209 8.82 2.55 14.68
N PHE A 210 9.70 2.00 15.50
CA PHE A 210 9.65 0.64 16.02
C PHE A 210 9.41 0.78 17.52
N GLY A 211 8.58 -0.07 18.10
CA GLY A 211 8.22 0.07 19.50
C GLY A 211 7.41 -1.11 20.04
N PRO A 212 7.26 -1.16 21.38
CA PRO A 212 6.40 -2.13 22.05
C PRO A 212 4.91 -1.80 21.88
N ASP A 213 4.59 -0.52 21.65
CA ASP A 213 3.24 -0.04 21.44
C ASP A 213 2.79 -0.35 20.01
N ASP A 214 1.49 -0.63 19.83
CA ASP A 214 0.88 -0.88 18.52
C ASP A 214 0.56 0.40 17.74
N GLN A 215 0.64 1.56 18.41
CA GLN A 215 0.37 2.83 17.77
C GLN A 215 1.61 3.31 17.00
N ARG A 216 1.47 3.29 15.66
CA ARG A 216 2.39 3.88 14.67
C ARG A 216 3.71 3.14 14.42
N THR A 217 3.82 1.86 14.79
CA THR A 217 5.04 1.09 14.50
C THR A 217 5.09 0.57 13.07
N ILE A 218 6.17 0.84 12.35
CA ILE A 218 6.38 0.41 10.97
C ILE A 218 6.37 -1.12 10.83
N SER A 219 6.86 -1.85 11.85
CA SER A 219 7.03 -3.30 11.77
C SER A 219 6.80 -3.99 13.11
N GLY A 220 5.58 -4.48 13.32
CA GLY A 220 5.20 -5.31 14.47
C GLY A 220 5.52 -4.70 15.84
N LYS A 221 5.38 -5.51 16.88
CA LYS A 221 5.81 -5.15 18.25
C LYS A 221 7.27 -5.54 18.42
N THR A 222 8.13 -4.55 18.71
CA THR A 222 9.53 -4.77 19.06
C THR A 222 9.75 -4.49 20.54
N PRO A 223 10.65 -5.23 21.22
CA PRO A 223 10.93 -4.99 22.64
C PRO A 223 11.78 -3.74 22.90
N PHE A 224 12.08 -2.95 21.86
CA PHE A 224 12.87 -1.72 21.91
C PHE A 224 12.17 -0.63 21.11
N ARG A 225 12.59 0.61 21.35
CA ARG A 225 12.19 1.78 20.56
C ARG A 225 13.27 2.15 19.55
N ALA A 226 12.88 2.44 18.32
CA ALA A 226 13.75 3.06 17.33
C ALA A 226 12.93 3.92 16.36
N GLU A 227 13.55 4.91 15.76
CA GLU A 227 12.94 5.81 14.78
C GLU A 227 13.73 5.74 13.48
N LEU A 228 13.05 5.46 12.38
CA LEU A 228 13.61 5.47 11.04
C LEU A 228 13.22 6.77 10.35
N THR A 229 14.20 7.47 9.79
CA THR A 229 13.99 8.77 9.13
C THR A 229 14.65 8.79 7.76
N VAL A 230 13.93 9.29 6.76
CA VAL A 230 14.51 9.68 5.47
C VAL A 230 14.81 11.16 5.51
N GLU A 231 16.09 11.52 5.58
CA GLU A 231 16.53 12.91 5.72
C GLU A 231 16.65 13.59 4.35
N ASP A 232 17.18 12.87 3.37
CA ASP A 232 17.34 13.33 2.00
C ASP A 232 17.35 12.12 1.03
N ALA A 233 17.56 12.39 -0.26
CA ALA A 233 17.57 11.37 -1.31
C ALA A 233 18.67 10.28 -1.16
N HIS A 234 19.66 10.48 -0.29
CA HIS A 234 20.82 9.63 -0.05
C HIS A 234 20.95 9.14 1.40
N THR A 235 20.27 9.80 2.34
CA THR A 235 20.49 9.60 3.78
C THR A 235 19.25 9.04 4.45
N VAL A 236 19.40 7.82 4.95
CA VAL A 236 18.45 7.18 5.87
C VAL A 236 19.14 7.02 7.22
N ALA A 237 18.45 7.39 8.28
CA ALA A 237 18.95 7.31 9.65
C ALA A 237 18.04 6.42 10.50
N LEU A 238 18.67 5.66 11.39
CA LEU A 238 18.00 4.87 12.43
C LEU A 238 18.45 5.40 13.79
N THR A 239 17.52 5.95 14.55
CA THR A 239 17.75 6.46 15.89
C THR A 239 17.28 5.42 16.90
N TRP A 240 18.22 4.80 17.60
CA TRP A 240 17.94 3.86 18.67
C TRP A 240 17.58 4.62 19.94
N ILE A 241 16.54 4.19 20.64
CA ILE A 241 16.04 4.83 21.86
C ILE A 241 15.99 3.74 22.93
N ASP A 242 16.72 3.93 24.03
CA ASP A 242 16.70 2.99 25.15
C ASP A 242 15.61 3.34 26.18
N ASP A 243 15.52 2.52 27.25
CA ASP A 243 14.52 2.67 28.29
C ASP A 243 14.65 3.98 29.10
N GLU A 244 15.83 4.62 29.06
CA GLU A 244 16.12 5.93 29.69
C GLU A 244 15.90 7.10 28.70
N ASP A 245 15.32 6.81 27.53
CA ASP A 245 15.08 7.75 26.42
C ASP A 245 16.38 8.35 25.82
N VAL A 246 17.51 7.68 26.03
CA VAL A 246 18.77 8.09 25.42
C VAL A 246 18.74 7.73 23.93
N ARG A 247 18.89 8.75 23.09
CA ARG A 247 18.83 8.64 21.63
C ARG A 247 20.22 8.47 21.03
N LYS A 248 20.41 7.44 20.22
CA LYS A 248 21.63 7.24 19.42
C LYS A 248 21.30 7.07 17.95
N ARG A 249 21.60 8.10 17.15
CA ARG A 249 21.43 8.10 15.70
C ARG A 249 22.56 7.33 15.01
N THR A 250 22.22 6.43 14.08
CA THR A 250 23.16 5.80 13.16
C THR A 250 22.65 5.85 11.72
N ALA A 251 23.54 5.99 10.76
CA ALA A 251 23.23 5.88 9.32
C ALA A 251 23.77 4.55 8.77
N HIS A 252 23.52 4.24 7.49
CA HIS A 252 24.01 3.02 6.84
C HIS A 252 25.50 2.77 7.15
N PRO A 253 25.90 1.59 7.66
CA PRO A 253 25.18 0.30 7.69
C PRO A 253 24.29 0.06 8.92
N PHE A 254 23.81 1.12 9.58
CA PHE A 254 22.87 1.11 10.71
C PHE A 254 23.41 0.36 11.93
N ALA A 255 24.67 0.62 12.29
CA ALA A 255 25.32 -0.04 13.43
C ALA A 255 24.46 0.09 14.71
N THR A 256 24.33 -1.02 15.44
CA THR A 256 23.59 -1.06 16.70
C THR A 256 24.44 -0.49 17.85
N PRO A 257 23.85 0.24 18.83
CA PRO A 257 24.56 0.66 20.03
C PRO A 257 25.17 -0.52 20.81
N ARG A 258 26.28 -0.27 21.51
CA ARG A 258 26.97 -1.29 22.32
C ARG A 258 26.02 -1.80 23.41
N GLY A 259 25.91 -3.13 23.53
CA GLY A 259 25.05 -3.77 24.54
C GLY A 259 23.57 -3.87 24.18
N PHE A 260 23.08 -3.13 23.17
CA PHE A 260 21.66 -3.10 22.80
C PHE A 260 21.14 -4.48 22.35
N LYS A 261 21.91 -5.22 21.52
CA LYS A 261 21.58 -6.60 21.12
C LYS A 261 21.50 -7.58 22.30
N LYS A 262 22.35 -7.40 23.31
CA LYS A 262 22.33 -8.22 24.52
C LYS A 262 21.09 -7.92 25.38
N ARG A 263 20.65 -6.65 25.40
CA ARG A 263 19.51 -6.18 26.19
C ARG A 263 18.15 -6.55 25.57
N TYR A 264 17.97 -6.34 24.26
CA TYR A 264 16.66 -6.47 23.60
C TYR A 264 16.57 -7.66 22.62
N GLY A 265 17.64 -8.44 22.46
CA GLY A 265 17.71 -9.57 21.53
C GLY A 265 18.03 -9.14 20.09
N SER A 266 18.73 -10.01 19.34
CA SER A 266 19.23 -9.69 18.00
C SER A 266 18.14 -9.67 16.92
N THR A 267 17.13 -10.53 17.01
CA THR A 267 16.15 -10.75 15.93
C THR A 267 15.40 -9.48 15.53
N GLY A 268 14.83 -8.75 16.51
CA GLY A 268 14.08 -7.53 16.24
C GLY A 268 14.98 -6.40 15.73
N ILE A 269 16.19 -6.26 16.30
CA ILE A 269 17.19 -5.27 15.89
C ILE A 269 17.61 -5.50 14.44
N GLU A 270 17.90 -6.74 14.08
CA GLU A 270 18.26 -7.11 12.71
C GLU A 270 17.07 -6.94 11.77
N GLY A 271 15.84 -7.14 12.26
CA GLY A 271 14.60 -6.77 11.56
C GLY A 271 14.56 -5.28 11.19
N ALA A 272 14.77 -4.40 12.17
CA ALA A 272 14.79 -2.95 11.96
C ALA A 272 15.92 -2.51 11.01
N GLN A 273 17.12 -3.10 11.14
CA GLN A 273 18.24 -2.85 10.23
C GLN A 273 17.92 -3.30 8.80
N ARG A 274 17.33 -4.49 8.61
CA ARG A 274 16.88 -4.98 7.30
C ARG A 274 15.81 -4.05 6.72
N HIS A 275 14.91 -3.53 7.54
CA HIS A 275 13.91 -2.56 7.10
C HIS A 275 14.54 -1.27 6.61
N ALA A 276 15.43 -0.67 7.40
CA ALA A 276 16.17 0.53 7.02
C ALA A 276 16.96 0.34 5.72
N LYS A 277 17.57 -0.84 5.51
CA LYS A 277 18.23 -1.18 4.25
C LYS A 277 17.28 -1.22 3.06
N ARG A 278 16.07 -1.77 3.20
CA ARG A 278 15.06 -1.74 2.13
C ARG A 278 14.69 -0.32 1.74
N VAL A 279 14.56 0.59 2.72
CA VAL A 279 14.31 2.01 2.43
C VAL A 279 15.44 2.64 1.61
N VAL A 280 16.70 2.34 1.94
CA VAL A 280 17.87 2.77 1.14
C VAL A 280 17.81 2.22 -0.29
N ASP A 281 17.45 0.94 -0.45
CA ASP A 281 17.36 0.30 -1.77
C ASP A 281 16.22 0.91 -2.61
N THR A 282 15.07 1.22 -2.00
CA THR A 282 13.98 1.93 -2.68
C THR A 282 14.37 3.36 -3.06
N LEU A 283 15.02 4.12 -2.17
CA LEU A 283 15.54 5.46 -2.52
C LEU A 283 16.50 5.40 -3.71
N ARG A 284 17.41 4.43 -3.73
CA ARG A 284 18.33 4.23 -4.85
C ARG A 284 17.59 3.98 -6.16
N THR A 285 16.60 3.08 -6.12
CA THR A 285 15.77 2.73 -7.28
C THR A 285 15.00 3.94 -7.79
N GLU A 286 14.39 4.71 -6.89
CA GLU A 286 13.65 5.92 -7.23
C GLU A 286 14.52 7.00 -7.87
N ARG A 287 15.77 7.20 -7.41
CA ARG A 287 16.69 8.13 -8.07
C ARG A 287 16.97 7.74 -9.52
N ILE A 288 17.19 6.44 -9.78
CA ILE A 288 17.45 5.93 -11.12
C ILE A 288 16.20 6.12 -11.98
N ARG A 289 15.02 5.68 -11.49
CA ARG A 289 13.74 5.82 -12.20
C ARG A 289 13.45 7.27 -12.57
N ILE A 290 13.63 8.21 -11.63
CA ILE A 290 13.36 9.63 -11.86
C ILE A 290 14.37 10.23 -12.85
N ARG A 291 15.66 9.90 -12.71
CA ARG A 291 16.69 10.34 -13.66
C ARG A 291 16.37 9.93 -15.09
N ASP A 292 15.85 8.72 -15.25
CA ASP A 292 15.59 8.07 -16.54
C ASP A 292 14.18 8.38 -17.09
N LEU A 293 13.43 9.31 -16.47
CA LEU A 293 12.14 9.76 -17.00
C LEU A 293 12.28 10.38 -18.39
N ASP A 294 11.38 10.02 -19.29
CA ASP A 294 11.30 10.60 -20.63
C ASP A 294 11.19 12.14 -20.55
N GLU A 295 11.97 12.84 -21.37
CA GLU A 295 11.95 14.30 -21.46
C GLU A 295 10.59 14.86 -21.87
N ALA A 296 9.79 14.10 -22.63
CA ALA A 296 8.46 14.47 -23.07
C ALA A 296 7.37 14.25 -22.00
N ARG A 297 7.72 13.60 -20.87
CA ARG A 297 6.75 13.27 -19.84
C ARG A 297 6.28 14.52 -19.09
N VAL A 298 4.96 14.67 -19.01
CA VAL A 298 4.27 15.77 -18.33
C VAL A 298 3.16 15.20 -17.46
N TRP A 299 3.00 15.73 -16.26
CA TRP A 299 1.94 15.37 -15.32
C TRP A 299 1.02 16.55 -15.10
N THR A 300 -0.20 16.27 -14.65
CA THR A 300 -0.99 17.29 -13.94
C THR A 300 -0.28 17.67 -12.64
N PHE A 301 -0.53 18.87 -12.11
CA PHE A 301 0.02 19.25 -10.82
C PHE A 301 -0.40 18.30 -9.69
N ASP A 302 -1.67 17.87 -9.68
CA ASP A 302 -2.21 17.01 -8.63
C ASP A 302 -1.60 15.60 -8.66
N ASP A 303 -1.41 15.01 -9.85
CA ASP A 303 -0.76 13.71 -9.97
C ASP A 303 0.72 13.79 -9.54
N TRP A 304 1.44 14.82 -9.99
CA TRP A 304 2.83 15.02 -9.57
C TRP A 304 2.93 15.25 -8.06
N ALA A 305 2.04 16.07 -7.49
CA ALA A 305 1.98 16.30 -6.07
C ALA A 305 1.77 14.97 -5.32
N HIS A 306 0.78 14.19 -5.73
CA HIS A 306 0.40 12.96 -5.04
C HIS A 306 1.47 11.84 -5.13
N TYR A 307 2.01 11.59 -6.33
CA TYR A 307 2.92 10.46 -6.57
C TYR A 307 4.40 10.81 -6.36
N TYR A 308 4.78 12.07 -6.48
CA TYR A 308 6.17 12.52 -6.31
C TYR A 308 6.35 13.30 -5.02
N ARG A 309 5.78 14.51 -4.91
CA ARG A 309 6.05 15.43 -3.80
C ARG A 309 5.59 14.87 -2.44
N ASP A 310 4.37 14.35 -2.39
CA ASP A 310 3.66 13.91 -1.18
C ASP A 310 3.83 12.39 -0.96
N HIS A 311 4.95 11.85 -1.44
CA HIS A 311 5.37 10.50 -1.17
C HIS A 311 6.60 10.50 -0.24
N PRO A 312 6.66 9.71 0.85
CA PRO A 312 7.76 9.80 1.81
C PRO A 312 9.13 9.40 1.22
N ILE A 313 9.16 8.48 0.26
CA ILE A 313 10.38 8.09 -0.48
C ILE A 313 10.64 8.99 -1.69
N THR A 314 9.78 8.92 -2.70
CA THR A 314 9.87 9.70 -3.93
C THR A 314 9.94 11.21 -3.68
N GLY A 315 9.28 11.72 -2.64
CA GLY A 315 9.35 13.13 -2.23
C GLY A 315 10.71 13.55 -1.74
N ALA A 316 11.45 12.65 -1.08
CA ALA A 316 12.84 12.91 -0.68
C ALA A 316 13.79 13.06 -1.87
N VAL A 317 13.53 12.31 -2.95
CA VAL A 317 14.24 12.49 -4.22
C VAL A 317 13.78 13.77 -4.90
N THR A 318 12.47 13.96 -5.02
CA THR A 318 11.83 15.08 -5.73
C THR A 318 12.23 16.44 -5.17
N ALA A 319 12.35 16.57 -3.85
CA ALA A 319 12.64 17.83 -3.17
C ALA A 319 13.98 18.47 -3.55
N GLY A 320 14.97 17.67 -3.96
CA GLY A 320 16.31 18.14 -4.35
C GLY A 320 16.50 18.33 -5.86
N LEU A 321 15.43 18.19 -6.65
CA LEU A 321 15.45 18.31 -8.11
C LEU A 321 14.76 19.59 -8.57
N ILE A 322 15.26 20.14 -9.67
CA ILE A 322 14.62 21.23 -10.39
C ILE A 322 13.47 20.64 -11.23
N TRP A 323 12.31 21.25 -11.12
CA TRP A 323 11.12 20.94 -11.91
C TRP A 323 10.66 22.17 -12.68
N GLU A 324 10.08 21.95 -13.85
CA GLU A 324 9.40 23.00 -14.59
C GLU A 324 7.91 22.92 -14.30
N PHE A 325 7.30 24.07 -14.03
CA PHE A 325 5.89 24.20 -13.75
C PHE A 325 5.26 25.13 -14.77
N GLU A 326 4.14 24.71 -15.35
CA GLU A 326 3.39 25.54 -16.27
C GLU A 326 2.31 26.33 -15.55
N THR A 327 2.23 27.61 -15.87
CA THR A 327 1.14 28.51 -15.47
C THR A 327 0.86 29.41 -16.66
N ASP A 328 -0.39 29.45 -17.13
CA ASP A 328 -0.83 30.24 -18.29
C ASP A 328 0.06 30.02 -19.55
N GLY A 329 0.43 28.76 -19.82
CA GLY A 329 1.26 28.39 -20.97
C GLY A 329 2.77 28.68 -20.83
N THR A 330 3.20 29.24 -19.70
CA THR A 330 4.61 29.57 -19.43
C THR A 330 5.24 28.58 -18.46
N TRP A 331 6.35 27.96 -18.86
CA TRP A 331 7.13 27.04 -18.03
C TRP A 331 8.16 27.79 -17.19
N THR A 332 8.14 27.58 -15.88
CA THR A 332 9.09 28.16 -14.93
C THR A 332 9.80 27.06 -14.14
N ALA A 333 11.13 27.07 -14.17
CA ALA A 333 11.95 26.17 -13.36
C ALA A 333 11.95 26.60 -11.89
N ALA A 334 11.73 25.67 -10.96
CA ALA A 334 11.78 25.91 -9.52
C ALA A 334 12.10 24.63 -8.73
N LEU A 335 12.59 24.78 -7.50
CA LEU A 335 12.60 23.68 -6.55
C LEU A 335 11.22 23.55 -5.90
N PRO A 336 10.76 22.33 -5.52
CA PRO A 336 9.47 22.15 -4.85
C PRO A 336 9.28 22.98 -3.58
N ALA A 337 10.37 23.25 -2.85
CA ALA A 337 10.35 24.01 -1.60
C ALA A 337 10.16 25.53 -1.78
N ASP A 338 10.40 26.07 -2.97
CA ASP A 338 10.36 27.53 -3.24
C ASP A 338 8.94 28.11 -3.35
N SER A 339 7.95 27.38 -2.85
CA SER A 339 6.53 27.50 -3.15
C SER A 339 6.21 27.25 -4.62
N ALA A 340 5.28 26.33 -4.84
CA ALA A 340 4.71 26.14 -6.13
C ALA A 340 3.93 27.41 -6.55
N PRO A 341 4.20 28.06 -7.72
CA PRO A 341 3.28 29.05 -8.29
C PRO A 341 1.81 28.63 -8.14
N SER A 342 0.93 29.58 -7.78
CA SER A 342 -0.52 29.35 -7.77
C SER A 342 -1.04 29.18 -9.19
N GLY A 343 -2.04 28.31 -9.40
CA GLY A 343 -2.62 28.08 -10.72
C GLY A 343 -1.83 27.12 -11.63
N LYS A 344 -1.04 26.21 -11.05
CA LYS A 344 -0.30 25.21 -11.83
C LYS A 344 -1.21 24.19 -12.47
N GLU A 345 -1.04 24.01 -13.77
CA GLU A 345 -1.76 23.00 -14.54
C GLU A 345 -0.90 21.75 -14.72
N ARG A 346 0.37 21.95 -15.10
CA ARG A 346 1.26 20.85 -15.50
C ARG A 346 2.67 20.98 -14.92
N VAL A 347 3.32 19.83 -14.79
CA VAL A 347 4.69 19.68 -14.24
C VAL A 347 5.50 18.77 -15.13
N ARG A 348 6.80 19.05 -15.28
CA ARG A 348 7.77 18.13 -15.88
C ARG A 348 9.13 18.26 -15.21
N LEU A 349 9.97 17.23 -15.33
CA LEU A 349 11.34 17.28 -14.80
C LEU A 349 12.17 18.27 -15.64
N TRP A 350 12.87 19.20 -15.00
CA TRP A 350 13.73 20.15 -15.70
C TRP A 350 14.93 19.42 -16.34
N ARG A 351 15.30 19.85 -17.55
CA ARG A 351 16.43 19.32 -18.31
C ARG A 351 17.26 20.50 -18.83
N ALA A 352 18.59 20.43 -18.66
CA ALA A 352 19.49 21.48 -19.13
C ALA A 352 19.41 21.72 -20.65
N SER A 353 19.07 20.68 -21.44
CA SER A 353 18.85 20.76 -22.89
C SER A 353 17.76 21.76 -23.31
N ARG A 354 16.83 22.11 -22.41
CA ARG A 354 15.75 23.09 -22.66
C ARG A 354 16.05 24.50 -22.13
N ALA A 355 17.09 24.64 -21.32
CA ALA A 355 17.41 25.87 -20.61
C ALA A 355 18.44 26.71 -21.37
N LYS A 356 18.41 28.03 -21.13
CA LYS A 356 19.45 28.92 -21.66
C LYS A 356 20.75 28.75 -20.86
N PRO A 357 21.93 28.99 -21.45
CA PRO A 357 23.22 28.88 -20.73
C PRO A 357 23.26 29.68 -19.42
N ALA A 358 22.70 30.88 -19.40
CA ALA A 358 22.64 31.73 -18.21
C ALA A 358 21.74 31.14 -17.10
N GLU A 359 20.66 30.45 -17.47
CA GLU A 359 19.77 29.77 -16.53
C GLU A 359 20.45 28.54 -15.94
N VAL A 360 21.14 27.76 -16.77
CA VAL A 360 21.94 26.60 -16.31
C VAL A 360 23.01 27.06 -15.31
N GLN A 361 23.74 28.13 -15.61
CA GLN A 361 24.74 28.67 -14.68
C GLN A 361 24.11 29.16 -13.37
N ALA A 362 22.99 29.89 -13.44
CA ALA A 362 22.28 30.35 -12.26
C ALA A 362 21.84 29.17 -11.35
N TRP A 363 21.38 28.07 -11.93
CA TRP A 363 21.05 26.86 -11.18
C TRP A 363 22.27 26.17 -10.57
N ARG A 364 23.39 26.08 -11.30
CA ARG A 364 24.65 25.54 -10.76
C ARG A 364 25.14 26.35 -9.56
N ASP A 365 25.13 27.68 -9.68
CA ASP A 365 25.53 28.58 -8.59
C ASP A 365 24.59 28.44 -7.39
N ARG A 366 23.28 28.36 -7.64
CA ARG A 366 22.26 28.21 -6.59
C ARG A 366 22.36 26.87 -5.86
N LEU A 367 22.67 25.80 -6.58
CA LEU A 367 22.78 24.45 -6.03
C LEU A 367 24.21 24.12 -5.57
N ALA A 368 25.13 25.08 -5.62
CA ALA A 368 26.47 24.91 -5.10
C ALA A 368 26.43 24.50 -3.61
N GLY A 369 27.03 23.35 -3.29
CA GLY A 369 27.02 22.78 -1.93
C GLY A 369 25.77 21.98 -1.58
N SER A 370 24.74 21.93 -2.45
CA SER A 370 23.59 21.04 -2.30
C SER A 370 23.89 19.65 -2.84
N ARG A 371 23.51 18.61 -2.11
CA ARG A 371 23.67 17.23 -2.57
C ARG A 371 22.45 16.80 -3.39
N GLN A 372 22.48 17.08 -4.69
CA GLN A 372 21.40 16.65 -5.58
C GLN A 372 21.26 15.11 -5.61
N PRO A 373 20.05 14.60 -5.86
CA PRO A 373 19.83 13.16 -6.04
C PRO A 373 20.64 12.56 -7.19
N PHE A 374 20.75 13.31 -8.29
CA PHE A 374 21.59 13.07 -9.47
C PHE A 374 21.85 14.40 -10.17
N ASP A 375 22.85 14.45 -11.04
CA ASP A 375 23.21 15.66 -11.77
C ASP A 375 22.20 15.93 -12.90
N GLN A 376 21.55 17.09 -12.88
CA GLN A 376 20.61 17.53 -13.92
C GLN A 376 21.30 18.34 -15.04
N PHE A 377 22.62 18.54 -14.97
CA PHE A 377 23.42 19.35 -15.88
C PHE A 377 24.29 18.55 -16.85
N GLU A 378 24.38 17.20 -16.72
CA GLU A 378 25.30 16.34 -17.50
C GLU A 378 25.21 16.53 -19.03
N GLN A 379 24.03 16.80 -19.57
CA GLN A 379 23.82 16.95 -21.02
C GLN A 379 24.27 18.31 -21.60
N PHE A 380 24.68 19.28 -20.76
CA PHE A 380 25.13 20.61 -21.20
C PHE A 380 26.65 20.69 -21.40
N GLU A 381 27.39 19.60 -21.17
CA GLU A 381 28.86 19.56 -21.29
C GLU A 381 29.37 19.13 -22.68
N GLN A 382 28.46 18.86 -23.63
CA GLN A 382 28.77 18.60 -25.04
C GLN A 382 28.33 19.78 -25.90
#